data_AF-A0A9D5MC18-F1
#
_entry.id   AF-A0A9D5MC18-F1
#
_cell.length_a   1.000
_cell.length_b   1.000
_cell.length_c   1.000
_cell.angle_alpha   90.00
_cell.angle_beta   90.00
_cell.angle_gamma   90.00
#
_symmetry.space_group_name_H-M   'P 1'
#
loop_
_entity.id
_entity.type
_entity.pdbx_description
1 polymer ?
#
loop_
_entity_poly.entity_id
_entity_poly.type
_entity_poly.pdbx_seq_one_letter_code
_entity_poly.pdbx_strand_id
1 'polypeptide(L)'
;AKSVGAHFAVETGPESAELLKQFLDELGSDGVAVNFDPANFVMCAGVDPIKAVYTLKDYIVHTHAKDGVRNFDFSAEELFMPGSKPQFDGPPFTEVPLGEGNVNLKAWVAALRDVGYKGFLTIEREAGDTPEKDIRLAVDYLKSII
;
A
#
# COMPACT_ATOMS: atom_id res chain seq x y z
N ALA A 1 -22.14 3.89 -4.48
CA ALA A 1 -21.55 2.93 -3.54
C ALA A 1 -22.31 2.93 -2.21
N LYS A 2 -22.32 4.04 -1.45
CA LYS A 2 -23.03 4.13 -0.15
C LYS A 2 -24.49 3.67 -0.18
N SER A 3 -25.28 4.08 -1.18
CA SER A 3 -26.71 3.72 -1.29
C SER A 3 -26.99 2.22 -1.41
N VAL A 4 -25.96 1.41 -1.70
CA VAL A 4 -26.05 -0.06 -1.80
C VAL A 4 -25.15 -0.76 -0.76
N GLY A 5 -24.64 -0.04 0.23
CA GLY A 5 -23.78 -0.60 1.28
C GLY A 5 -22.37 -0.98 0.82
N ALA A 6 -21.87 -0.34 -0.24
CA ALA A 6 -20.53 -0.59 -0.80
C ALA A 6 -19.63 0.65 -0.71
N HIS A 7 -18.33 0.43 -0.89
CA HIS A 7 -17.30 1.48 -1.00
C HIS A 7 -16.57 1.36 -2.34
N PHE A 8 -16.16 2.50 -2.90
CA PHE A 8 -15.05 2.54 -3.85
C PHE A 8 -13.76 2.69 -3.07
N ALA A 9 -12.97 1.63 -2.98
CA ALA A 9 -11.70 1.64 -2.29
C ALA A 9 -10.60 2.11 -3.26
N VAL A 10 -10.15 3.35 -3.10
CA VAL A 10 -8.99 3.87 -3.85
C VAL A 10 -7.72 3.28 -3.27
N GLU A 11 -6.87 2.76 -4.13
CA GLU A 11 -5.58 2.23 -3.71
C GLU A 11 -4.61 3.35 -3.38
N THR A 12 -3.86 3.20 -2.28
CA THR A 12 -2.82 4.15 -1.90
C THR A 12 -1.74 4.22 -2.95
N GLY A 13 -1.46 5.41 -3.46
CA GLY A 13 -0.49 5.64 -4.54
C GLY A 13 0.76 6.39 -4.08
N PRO A 14 1.33 7.26 -4.93
CA PRO A 14 2.51 8.05 -4.60
C PRO A 14 2.21 9.28 -3.72
N GLU A 15 0.94 9.63 -3.51
CA GLU A 15 0.53 10.70 -2.61
C GLU A 15 0.81 10.40 -1.12
N SER A 16 0.95 11.45 -0.31
CA SER A 16 1.05 11.27 1.13
C SER A 16 -0.29 10.83 1.74
N ALA A 17 -0.22 10.10 2.86
CA ALA A 17 -1.40 9.69 3.62
C ALA A 17 -2.22 10.90 4.10
N GLU A 18 -1.56 12.01 4.43
CA GLU A 18 -2.19 13.25 4.85
C GLU A 18 -2.96 13.91 3.71
N LEU A 19 -2.41 13.93 2.49
CA LEU A 19 -3.07 14.48 1.32
C LEU A 19 -4.28 13.63 0.92
N LEU A 20 -4.14 12.30 0.93
CA LEU A 20 -5.25 11.39 0.69
C LEU A 20 -6.35 11.56 1.75
N LYS A 21 -5.98 11.65 3.03
CA LYS A 21 -6.94 11.92 4.10
C LYS A 21 -7.69 13.24 3.87
N GLN A 22 -6.97 14.33 3.57
CA GLN A 22 -7.59 15.63 3.32
C GLN A 22 -8.60 15.54 2.16
N PHE A 23 -8.22 14.90 1.06
CA PHE A 23 -9.13 14.68 -0.07
C PHE A 23 -10.39 13.92 0.36
N LEU A 24 -10.25 12.85 1.14
CA LEU A 24 -11.39 12.05 1.62
C LEU A 24 -12.28 12.83 2.61
N ASP A 25 -11.69 13.64 3.49
CA ASP A 25 -12.42 14.56 4.39
C ASP A 25 -13.30 15.54 3.59
N GLU A 26 -12.79 16.08 2.48
CA GLU A 26 -13.47 17.07 1.64
C GLU A 26 -14.65 16.50 0.83
N LEU A 27 -14.69 15.18 0.57
CA LEU A 27 -15.78 14.55 -0.20
C LEU A 27 -17.13 14.58 0.54
N GLY A 28 -17.14 14.72 1.86
CA GLY A 28 -18.37 14.71 2.67
C GLY A 28 -19.18 13.41 2.58
N SER A 29 -18.55 12.30 2.16
CA SER A 29 -19.17 11.00 1.91
C SER A 29 -18.21 9.87 2.25
N ASP A 30 -18.73 8.79 2.83
CA ASP A 30 -18.02 7.54 3.10
C ASP A 30 -18.10 6.55 1.92
N GLY A 31 -18.68 6.97 0.78
CA GLY A 31 -18.78 6.13 -0.41
C GLY A 31 -17.44 5.86 -1.09
N VAL A 32 -16.42 6.67 -0.82
CA VAL A 32 -15.02 6.50 -1.24
C VAL A 32 -14.19 6.24 0.01
N ALA A 33 -13.33 5.23 -0.04
CA ALA A 33 -12.55 4.72 1.08
C ALA A 33 -11.20 4.23 0.57
N VAL A 34 -10.38 3.60 1.41
CA VAL A 34 -9.00 3.21 1.11
C VAL A 34 -8.86 1.70 0.95
N ASN A 35 -8.23 1.28 -0.15
CA ASN A 35 -7.52 0.02 -0.28
C ASN A 35 -6.04 0.29 0.09
N PHE A 36 -5.62 -0.14 1.27
CA PHE A 36 -4.29 0.20 1.78
C PHE A 36 -3.25 -0.78 1.25
N ASP A 37 -2.28 -0.28 0.48
CA ASP A 37 -1.09 -1.02 0.05
C ASP A 37 0.16 -0.43 0.75
N PRO A 38 0.83 -1.18 1.64
CA PRO A 38 2.00 -0.68 2.35
C PRO A 38 3.24 -0.56 1.46
N ALA A 39 3.35 -1.34 0.38
CA ALA A 39 4.49 -1.32 -0.49
C ALA A 39 4.50 -0.08 -1.37
N ASN A 40 3.34 0.47 -1.76
CA ASN A 40 3.28 1.72 -2.50
C ASN A 40 3.86 2.90 -1.68
N PHE A 41 3.64 2.94 -0.36
CA PHE A 41 4.30 3.95 0.49
C PHE A 41 5.82 3.78 0.55
N VAL A 42 6.31 2.54 0.63
CA VAL A 42 7.75 2.24 0.65
C VAL A 42 8.40 2.53 -0.71
N MET A 43 7.85 1.95 -1.77
CA MET A 43 8.39 1.99 -3.13
C MET A 43 8.25 3.36 -3.78
N CYS A 44 7.07 3.97 -3.71
CA CYS A 44 6.72 5.18 -4.48
C CYS A 44 6.98 6.45 -3.68
N ALA A 45 6.53 6.49 -2.42
CA ALA A 45 6.64 7.68 -1.57
C ALA A 45 7.89 7.71 -0.67
N GLY A 46 8.55 6.57 -0.43
CA GLY A 46 9.72 6.48 0.45
C GLY A 46 9.40 6.75 1.91
N VAL A 47 8.18 6.45 2.36
CA VAL A 47 7.70 6.74 3.72
C VAL A 47 7.32 5.47 4.49
N ASP A 48 7.33 5.58 5.81
CA ASP A 48 6.91 4.50 6.72
C ASP A 48 5.39 4.25 6.63
N PRO A 49 4.95 3.09 6.10
CA PRO A 49 3.53 2.79 5.95
C PRO A 49 2.80 2.65 7.30
N ILE A 50 3.51 2.41 8.41
CA ILE A 50 2.87 2.27 9.72
C ILE A 50 2.18 3.55 10.14
N LYS A 51 2.83 4.70 9.95
CA LYS A 51 2.24 6.01 10.24
C LYS A 51 1.00 6.25 9.37
N ALA A 52 1.07 5.86 8.10
CA ALA A 52 -0.05 5.99 7.17
C ALA A 52 -1.27 5.17 7.59
N VAL A 53 -1.09 3.99 8.21
CA VAL A 53 -2.21 3.22 8.79
C VAL A 53 -2.96 4.05 9.84
N TYR A 54 -2.24 4.71 10.74
CA TYR A 54 -2.85 5.55 11.77
C TYR A 54 -3.50 6.81 11.20
N THR A 55 -2.88 7.43 10.19
CA THR A 55 -3.44 8.60 9.50
C THR A 55 -4.74 8.26 8.78
N LEU A 56 -4.79 7.11 8.08
CA LEU A 56 -5.92 6.72 7.22
C LEU A 56 -6.93 5.79 7.91
N LYS A 57 -6.76 5.48 9.20
CA LYS A 57 -7.52 4.46 9.93
C LYS A 57 -9.04 4.47 9.71
N ASP A 58 -9.64 5.66 9.60
CA ASP A 58 -11.09 5.83 9.49
C ASP A 58 -11.61 5.50 8.07
N TYR A 59 -10.72 5.34 7.10
CA TYR A 59 -11.03 5.07 5.69
C TYR A 59 -10.59 3.69 5.21
N ILE A 60 -9.78 2.94 5.96
CA ILE A 60 -9.26 1.65 5.49
C ILE A 60 -10.38 0.60 5.51
N VAL A 61 -10.78 0.15 4.31
CA VAL A 61 -11.81 -0.89 4.13
C VAL A 61 -11.27 -2.14 3.46
N HIS A 62 -10.16 -2.02 2.71
CA HIS A 62 -9.46 -3.14 2.09
C HIS A 62 -7.95 -2.97 2.26
N THR A 63 -7.19 -4.05 2.10
CA THR A 63 -5.74 -3.98 2.08
C THR A 63 -5.15 -4.92 1.05
N HIS A 64 -4.04 -4.49 0.44
CA HIS A 64 -3.12 -5.37 -0.25
C HIS A 64 -1.93 -5.70 0.66
N ALA A 65 -1.55 -6.96 0.73
CA ALA A 65 -0.33 -7.45 1.32
C ALA A 65 0.71 -7.61 0.21
N LYS A 66 1.44 -6.52 -0.04
CA LYS A 66 2.49 -6.40 -1.05
C LYS A 66 3.80 -6.01 -0.38
N ASP A 67 4.92 -6.28 -1.03
CA ASP A 67 6.25 -5.89 -0.56
C ASP A 67 7.11 -5.36 -1.70
N GLY A 68 8.08 -4.53 -1.34
CA GLY A 68 8.89 -3.82 -2.32
C GLY A 68 10.09 -3.13 -1.71
N VAL A 69 11.02 -2.78 -2.57
CA VAL A 69 12.26 -2.06 -2.26
C VAL A 69 12.28 -0.77 -3.05
N ARG A 70 12.65 0.33 -2.39
CA ARG A 70 12.98 1.59 -3.06
C ARG A 70 14.48 1.58 -3.37
N ASN A 71 14.83 1.65 -4.65
CA ASN A 71 16.23 1.55 -5.09
C ASN A 71 16.93 2.91 -5.14
N PHE A 72 16.16 3.98 -5.39
CA PHE A 72 16.66 5.35 -5.53
C PHE A 72 15.79 6.33 -4.74
N ASP A 73 16.40 7.40 -4.27
CA ASP A 73 15.67 8.55 -3.75
C ASP A 73 15.13 9.41 -4.91
N PHE A 74 13.85 9.76 -4.84
CA PHE A 74 13.15 10.61 -5.78
C PHE A 74 11.90 11.22 -5.11
N SER A 75 11.30 12.25 -5.70
CA SER A 75 9.98 12.74 -5.30
C SER A 75 8.88 12.12 -6.17
N ALA A 76 7.64 12.10 -5.67
CA ALA A 76 6.51 11.64 -6.46
C ALA A 76 6.38 12.44 -7.78
N GLU A 77 6.69 13.74 -7.75
CA GLU A 77 6.67 14.61 -8.91
C GLU A 77 7.72 14.23 -9.95
N GLU A 78 8.93 13.87 -9.52
CA GLU A 78 10.01 13.47 -10.41
C GLU A 78 9.70 12.20 -11.20
N LEU A 79 8.87 11.30 -10.65
CA LEU A 79 8.58 10.01 -11.27
C LEU A 79 7.18 9.91 -11.89
N PHE A 80 6.15 10.44 -11.23
CA PHE A 80 4.74 10.16 -11.59
C PHE A 80 4.02 11.31 -12.28
N MET A 81 4.60 12.52 -12.34
CA MET A 81 3.93 13.64 -13.00
C MET A 81 3.96 13.53 -14.53
N PRO A 82 2.89 14.00 -15.22
CA PRO A 82 2.87 14.04 -16.67
C PRO A 82 4.06 14.83 -17.23
N GLY A 83 4.83 14.20 -18.12
CA GLY A 83 6.00 14.80 -18.75
C GLY A 83 7.33 14.58 -18.01
N SER A 84 7.30 13.95 -16.83
CA SER A 84 8.51 13.54 -16.11
C SER A 84 9.35 12.55 -16.92
N LYS A 85 10.68 12.71 -16.87
CA LYS A 85 11.67 11.87 -17.55
C LYS A 85 12.87 11.61 -16.63
N PRO A 86 12.66 10.96 -15.49
CA PRO A 86 13.75 10.71 -14.56
C PRO A 86 14.76 9.75 -15.18
N GLN A 87 16.02 9.89 -14.78
CA GLN A 87 17.12 9.04 -15.24
C GLN A 87 17.71 8.32 -14.03
N PHE A 88 17.53 7.01 -14.02
CA PHE A 88 18.12 6.10 -13.05
C PHE A 88 18.93 5.05 -13.82
N ASP A 89 19.99 4.52 -13.23
CA ASP A 89 20.78 3.40 -13.77
C ASP A 89 20.15 2.02 -13.46
N GLY A 90 18.83 2.01 -13.22
CA GLY A 90 18.02 0.83 -12.92
C GLY A 90 16.56 1.20 -12.66
N PRO A 91 15.72 0.24 -12.27
CA PRO A 91 14.35 0.54 -11.87
C PRO A 91 14.34 1.38 -10.56
N PRO A 92 13.54 2.45 -10.47
CA PRO A 92 13.50 3.34 -9.29
C PRO A 92 13.10 2.61 -7.99
N PHE A 93 12.29 1.57 -8.13
CA PHE A 93 11.86 0.66 -7.07
C PHE A 93 11.60 -0.73 -7.68
N THR A 94 11.44 -1.75 -6.84
CA THR A 94 11.23 -3.13 -7.27
C THR A 94 10.24 -3.81 -6.34
N GLU A 95 9.14 -4.31 -6.90
CA GLU A 95 8.22 -5.20 -6.19
C GLU A 95 8.83 -6.60 -6.07
N VAL A 96 8.85 -7.15 -4.85
CA VAL A 96 9.48 -8.42 -4.52
C VAL A 96 8.50 -9.35 -3.79
N PRO A 97 8.79 -10.65 -3.67
CA PRO A 97 7.97 -11.55 -2.86
C PRO A 97 7.78 -11.02 -1.43
N LEU A 98 6.60 -11.29 -0.86
CA LEU A 98 6.22 -10.83 0.46
C LEU A 98 7.22 -11.32 1.53
N GLY A 99 7.84 -10.39 2.27
CA GLY A 99 8.85 -10.69 3.29
C GLY A 99 10.30 -10.54 2.80
N GLU A 100 10.52 -10.24 1.52
CA GLU A 100 11.84 -9.97 0.94
C GLU A 100 12.10 -8.48 0.71
N GLY A 101 11.11 -7.62 0.93
CA GLY A 101 11.21 -6.17 0.70
C GLY A 101 11.49 -5.38 1.98
N ASN A 102 11.04 -4.13 1.98
CA ASN A 102 11.29 -3.19 3.08
C ASN A 102 10.04 -2.82 3.87
N VAL A 103 8.88 -3.40 3.56
CA VAL A 103 7.71 -3.27 4.43
C VAL A 103 7.96 -4.06 5.71
N ASN A 104 7.87 -3.40 6.87
CA ASN A 104 7.83 -4.11 8.15
C ASN A 104 6.44 -4.74 8.35
N LEU A 105 6.21 -5.88 7.68
CA LEU A 105 4.89 -6.54 7.61
C LEU A 105 4.34 -6.93 8.99
N LYS A 106 5.20 -7.32 9.94
CA LYS A 106 4.79 -7.62 11.32
C LYS A 106 4.22 -6.37 12.01
N ALA A 107 4.92 -5.24 11.90
CA ALA A 107 4.45 -3.98 12.45
C ALA A 107 3.19 -3.48 11.72
N TRP A 108 3.08 -3.71 10.41
CA TRP A 108 1.93 -3.30 9.61
C TRP A 108 0.67 -4.07 9.99
N VAL A 109 0.75 -5.40 10.12
CA VAL A 109 -0.34 -6.23 10.64
C VAL A 109 -0.72 -5.82 12.06
N ALA A 110 0.25 -5.51 12.92
CA ALA A 110 -0.01 -5.04 14.28
C ALA A 110 -0.74 -3.68 14.28
N ALA A 111 -0.32 -2.73 13.45
CA ALA A 111 -0.96 -1.42 13.33
C ALA A 111 -2.40 -1.53 12.81
N LEU A 112 -2.65 -2.37 11.80
CA LEU A 112 -4.01 -2.65 11.32
C LEU A 112 -4.92 -3.18 12.43
N ARG A 113 -4.40 -4.09 13.27
CA ARG A 113 -5.14 -4.61 14.45
C ARG A 113 -5.40 -3.52 15.48
N ASP A 114 -4.41 -2.70 15.75
CA ASP A 114 -4.49 -1.61 16.73
C ASP A 114 -5.56 -0.59 16.35
N VAL A 115 -5.68 -0.24 15.06
CA VAL A 115 -6.75 0.63 14.55
C VAL A 115 -8.09 -0.09 14.38
N GLY A 116 -8.18 -1.38 14.71
CA GLY A 116 -9.41 -2.15 14.68
C GLY A 116 -9.83 -2.69 13.32
N TYR A 117 -8.92 -2.73 12.33
CA TYR A 117 -9.18 -3.34 11.03
C TYR A 117 -9.40 -4.86 11.18
N LYS A 118 -10.49 -5.36 10.58
CA LYS A 118 -10.91 -6.78 10.64
C LYS A 118 -11.14 -7.40 9.26
N GLY A 119 -10.75 -6.70 8.20
CA GLY A 119 -10.93 -7.14 6.83
C GLY A 119 -9.84 -8.11 6.37
N PHE A 120 -9.70 -8.23 5.06
CA PHE A 120 -8.76 -9.17 4.44
C PHE A 120 -7.37 -8.56 4.29
N LEU A 121 -6.35 -9.41 4.45
CA LEU A 121 -4.99 -9.18 3.96
C LEU A 121 -4.91 -9.84 2.58
N THR A 122 -5.22 -9.10 1.51
CA THR A 122 -5.27 -9.65 0.15
C THR A 122 -3.88 -9.63 -0.46
N ILE A 123 -3.29 -10.78 -0.78
CA ILE A 123 -1.96 -10.81 -1.40
C ILE A 123 -2.04 -10.24 -2.81
N GLU A 124 -1.18 -9.26 -3.11
CA GLU A 124 -0.94 -8.75 -4.46
C GLU A 124 0.50 -9.06 -4.87
N ARG A 125 0.64 -9.58 -6.09
CA ARG A 125 1.93 -9.85 -6.73
C ARG A 125 1.79 -9.59 -8.23
N GLU A 126 2.38 -8.51 -8.73
CA GLU A 126 2.25 -8.06 -10.12
C GLU A 126 3.53 -8.23 -10.94
N ALA A 127 4.64 -8.60 -10.30
CA ALA A 127 5.92 -8.86 -10.97
C ALA A 127 6.44 -10.30 -10.77
N GLY A 128 7.54 -10.61 -11.45
CA GLY A 128 8.20 -11.92 -11.40
C GLY A 128 7.58 -12.97 -12.32
N ASP A 129 8.32 -14.07 -12.52
CA ASP A 129 7.97 -15.12 -13.49
C ASP A 129 7.19 -16.29 -12.86
N THR A 130 7.10 -16.36 -11.53
CA THR A 130 6.48 -17.47 -10.79
C THR A 130 5.41 -17.02 -9.79
N PRO A 131 4.35 -16.32 -10.22
CA PRO A 131 3.37 -15.70 -9.32
C PRO A 131 2.68 -16.70 -8.39
N GLU A 132 2.38 -17.92 -8.86
CA GLU A 132 1.76 -18.96 -8.01
C GLU A 132 2.66 -19.35 -6.83
N LYS A 133 3.96 -19.49 -7.06
CA LYS A 133 4.94 -19.82 -6.02
C LYS A 133 5.06 -18.69 -5.01
N ASP A 134 5.15 -17.45 -5.50
CA ASP A 134 5.28 -16.26 -4.67
C ASP A 134 4.04 -16.08 -3.78
N ILE A 135 2.84 -16.31 -4.33
CA ILE A 135 1.58 -16.28 -3.56
C ILE A 135 1.55 -17.36 -2.47
N ARG A 136 1.99 -18.60 -2.76
CA ARG A 136 2.06 -19.66 -1.74
C ARG A 136 2.98 -19.28 -0.59
N LEU A 137 4.17 -18.74 -0.90
CA LEU A 137 5.11 -18.26 0.12
C LEU A 137 4.54 -17.10 0.93
N ALA A 138 3.85 -16.15 0.27
CA ALA A 138 3.19 -15.04 0.93
C ALA A 138 2.08 -15.50 1.90
N VAL A 139 1.27 -16.50 1.53
CA VAL A 139 0.28 -17.10 2.42
C VAL A 139 0.94 -17.70 3.65
N ASP A 140 2.01 -18.46 3.48
CA ASP A 140 2.72 -19.10 4.60
C ASP A 140 3.37 -18.06 5.51
N TYR A 141 3.95 -17.01 4.93
CA TYR A 141 4.52 -15.89 5.68
C TYR A 141 3.46 -15.15 6.50
N LEU A 142 2.34 -14.74 5.90
CA LEU A 142 1.24 -14.05 6.60
C LEU A 142 0.71 -14.90 7.75
N LYS A 143 0.48 -16.20 7.54
CA LYS A 143 0.05 -17.13 8.61
C LYS A 143 1.02 -17.20 9.79
N SER A 144 2.31 -16.94 9.57
CA SER A 144 3.31 -16.95 10.64
C SER A 144 3.33 -15.67 11.51
N ILE A 145 2.69 -14.59 11.03
CA ILE A 145 2.73 -13.27 11.70
C ILE A 145 1.36 -12.77 12.15
N ILE A 146 0.28 -13.47 11.77
CA ILE A 146 -1.08 -13.20 12.25
C ILE A 146 -1.37 -13.98 13.53
#